data_AF-A0A699SWH3-F1
#
_entry.id   AF-A0A699SWH3-F1
#
_cell.length_a   1.000
_cell.length_b   1.000
_cell.length_c   1.000
_cell.angle_alpha   90.00
_cell.angle_beta   90.00
_cell.angle_gamma   90.00
#
_symmetry.space_group_name_H-M   'P 1'
#
loop_
_entity.id
_entity.type
_entity.pdbx_description
1 polymer ?
#
loop_
_entity_poly.entity_id
_entity_poly.type
_entity_poly.pdbx_seq_one_letter_code
_entity_poly.pdbx_strand_id
1 'polypeptide(L)'
;VHNTFHVSNLKKCHADEPLAVPLDGLHFKDKLHFVKEPVEIVDREVKRLKRSQIPLVKVRWNSKRGPEFTWEREDQFRKKYPHHFARTASSSSVAS
;
A
#
# COMPACT_ATOMS: atom_id res chain seq x y z
N VAL A 1 5.11 71.24 -10.18
CA VAL A 1 4.80 69.79 -10.03
C VAL A 1 5.81 69.22 -9.05
N HIS A 2 5.37 68.60 -7.94
CA HIS A 2 6.29 67.98 -6.98
C HIS A 2 6.20 66.46 -7.11
N ASN A 3 7.36 65.81 -7.14
CA ASN A 3 7.44 64.36 -7.23
C ASN A 3 7.32 63.79 -5.82
N THR A 4 6.09 63.48 -5.41
CA THR A 4 5.81 62.89 -4.09
C THR A 4 6.05 61.39 -4.17
N PHE A 5 7.14 60.90 -3.58
CA PHE A 5 7.32 59.48 -3.35
C PHE A 5 6.68 59.08 -2.03
N HIS A 6 5.78 58.09 -2.08
CA HIS A 6 5.24 57.48 -0.88
C HIS A 6 6.14 56.31 -0.48
N VAL A 7 6.77 56.41 0.70
CA VAL A 7 7.54 55.31 1.29
C VAL A 7 6.69 54.72 2.41
N SER A 8 6.22 53.48 2.22
CA SER A 8 5.59 52.71 3.30
C SER A 8 6.65 51.88 4.01
N ASN A 9 6.82 52.11 5.31
CA ASN A 9 7.72 51.30 6.14
C ASN A 9 7.17 49.87 6.26
N LEU A 10 7.90 48.91 5.70
CA LEU A 10 7.63 47.50 5.92
C LEU A 10 8.11 47.13 7.33
N LYS A 11 7.19 46.83 8.25
CA LYS A 11 7.55 46.30 9.56
C LYS A 11 8.23 44.94 9.35
N LYS A 12 9.47 44.79 9.84
CA LYS A 12 10.11 43.48 9.95
C LYS A 12 9.26 42.62 10.87
N CYS A 13 8.77 41.48 10.36
CA CYS A 13 8.22 40.44 11.23
C CYS A 13 9.38 39.83 12.01
N HIS A 14 9.42 40.10 13.31
CA HIS A 14 10.15 39.24 14.23
C HIS A 14 9.27 38.00 14.42
N ALA A 15 9.69 36.88 13.84
CA ALA A 15 9.13 35.58 14.20
C ALA A 15 9.65 35.25 15.61
N ASP A 16 9.07 35.91 16.61
CA ASP A 16 9.22 35.46 17.98
C ASP A 16 8.44 34.15 18.09
N GLU A 17 9.18 33.12 18.45
CA GLU A 17 8.74 31.76 18.73
C GLU A 17 8.73 30.80 17.52
N PRO A 18 9.46 29.66 17.59
CA PRO A 18 9.31 28.61 16.61
C PRO A 18 7.88 28.07 16.70
N LEU A 19 7.11 28.20 15.61
CA LEU A 19 5.83 27.50 15.38
C LEU A 19 6.05 25.97 15.23
N ALA A 20 6.90 25.38 16.06
CA ALA A 20 7.13 23.95 16.10
C ALA A 20 6.03 23.33 16.95
N VAL A 21 5.05 22.72 16.29
CA VAL A 21 4.06 21.87 16.96
C VAL A 21 4.81 20.73 17.67
N PRO A 22 4.68 20.56 19.00
CA PRO A 22 5.31 19.46 19.70
C PRO A 22 4.78 18.11 19.16
N LEU A 23 5.68 17.25 18.68
CA LEU A 23 5.33 15.89 18.25
C LEU A 23 5.05 14.95 19.44
N ASP A 24 5.21 15.42 20.68
CA ASP A 24 5.05 14.66 21.93
C ASP A 24 3.65 14.04 22.11
N GLY A 25 2.64 14.50 21.36
CA GLY A 25 1.29 13.95 21.36
C GLY A 25 1.03 12.90 20.27
N LEU A 26 1.90 12.75 19.27
CA LEU A 26 1.71 11.81 18.18
C LEU A 26 2.29 10.46 18.55
N HIS A 27 1.60 9.77 19.47
CA HIS A 27 1.83 8.35 19.72
C HIS A 27 1.51 7.57 18.44
N PHE A 28 2.51 7.40 17.57
CA PHE A 28 2.46 6.33 16.59
C PHE A 28 2.44 5.04 17.38
N LYS A 29 1.34 4.30 17.29
CA LYS A 29 1.29 2.95 17.84
C LYS A 29 2.34 2.15 17.06
N ASP A 30 3.51 1.93 17.64
CA ASP A 30 4.62 1.18 17.01
C ASP A 30 4.22 -0.25 16.60
N LYS A 31 3.04 -0.71 17.03
CA LYS A 31 2.41 -1.97 16.67
C LYS A 31 1.24 -1.83 15.67
N LEU A 32 1.25 -0.83 14.80
CA LEU A 32 0.31 -0.72 13.67
C LEU A 32 0.66 -1.72 12.55
N HIS A 33 0.84 -3.00 12.91
CA HIS A 33 0.90 -4.08 11.95
C HIS A 33 -0.52 -4.37 11.48
N PHE A 34 -0.94 -3.76 10.38
CA PHE A 34 -2.15 -4.19 9.69
C PHE A 34 -1.83 -5.49 8.95
N VAL A 35 -2.01 -6.62 9.64
CA VAL A 35 -1.96 -7.93 9.00
C VAL A 35 -3.20 -8.05 8.11
N LYS A 36 -3.05 -7.74 6.83
CA LYS A 36 -4.09 -7.99 5.83
C LYS A 36 -4.26 -9.49 5.70
N GLU A 37 -5.44 -9.99 6.05
CA GLU A 37 -5.79 -11.38 5.79
C GLU A 37 -6.14 -11.53 4.30
N PRO A 38 -5.45 -12.43 3.58
CA PRO A 38 -5.87 -12.78 2.23
C PRO A 38 -7.21 -13.52 2.31
N VAL A 39 -8.10 -13.19 1.37
CA VAL A 39 -9.43 -13.81 1.27
C VAL A 39 -9.35 -14.99 0.33
N GLU A 40 -8.83 -14.77 -0.87
CA GLU A 40 -8.78 -15.77 -1.93
C GLU A 40 -7.78 -15.37 -3.02
N ILE A 41 -7.35 -16.37 -3.79
CA ILE A 41 -6.62 -16.16 -5.03
C ILE A 41 -7.65 -16.05 -6.15
N VAL A 42 -7.73 -14.88 -6.76
CA VAL A 42 -8.73 -14.55 -7.79
C VAL A 42 -8.25 -14.93 -9.18
N ASP A 43 -6.94 -14.86 -9.41
CA ASP A 43 -6.36 -15.10 -10.74
C ASP A 43 -4.89 -15.54 -10.64
N ARG A 44 -4.35 -16.09 -11.72
CA ARG A 44 -2.95 -16.51 -11.85
C ARG A 44 -2.39 -16.10 -13.21
N GLU A 45 -1.19 -15.53 -13.20
CA GLU A 45 -0.49 -15.12 -14.41
C GLU A 45 0.98 -15.52 -14.33
N VAL A 46 1.60 -15.87 -15.46
CA VAL A 46 3.05 -16.11 -15.53
C VAL A 46 3.71 -15.02 -16.35
N LYS A 47 4.51 -14.17 -15.69
CA LYS A 47 5.31 -13.17 -16.40
C LYS A 47 6.57 -13.82 -16.96
N ARG A 48 6.66 -13.85 -18.29
CA ARG A 48 7.85 -14.34 -19.01
C ARG A 48 8.83 -13.18 -19.22
N LEU A 49 10.03 -13.33 -18.67
CA LEU A 49 11.18 -12.48 -18.93
C LEU A 49 12.12 -13.20 -19.90
N LYS A 50 13.16 -12.52 -20.39
CA LYS A 50 14.12 -13.07 -21.37
C LYS A 50 14.76 -14.40 -20.95
N ARG A 51 14.93 -14.64 -19.64
CA ARG A 51 15.61 -15.84 -19.09
C ARG A 51 14.83 -16.54 -17.98
N SER A 52 13.65 -16.07 -17.61
CA SER A 52 12.92 -16.60 -16.47
C SER A 52 11.42 -16.48 -16.64
N GLN A 53 10.69 -17.27 -15.87
CA GLN A 53 9.25 -17.20 -15.77
C GLN A 53 8.90 -17.00 -14.29
N ILE A 54 8.05 -16.02 -14.02
CA ILE A 54 7.66 -15.66 -12.65
C ILE A 54 6.16 -15.88 -12.52
N PRO A 55 5.72 -16.97 -11.86
CA PRO A 55 4.33 -17.19 -11.51
C PRO A 55 3.87 -16.15 -10.47
N LEU A 56 2.78 -15.47 -10.78
CA LEU A 56 2.12 -14.48 -9.94
C LEU A 56 0.68 -14.93 -9.67
N VAL A 57 0.20 -14.60 -8.48
CA VAL A 57 -1.18 -14.81 -8.06
C VAL A 57 -1.82 -13.47 -7.73
N LYS A 58 -3.04 -13.24 -8.21
CA LYS A 58 -3.83 -12.07 -7.83
C LYS A 58 -4.58 -12.40 -6.55
N VAL A 59 -4.23 -11.70 -5.48
CA VAL A 59 -4.77 -11.94 -4.14
C VAL A 59 -5.78 -10.86 -3.82
N ARG A 60 -6.97 -11.26 -3.37
CA ARG A 60 -7.95 -10.36 -2.76
C ARG A 60 -7.70 -10.25 -1.27
N TRP A 61 -7.67 -9.04 -0.75
CA TRP A 61 -7.46 -8.76 0.68
C TRP A 61 -8.72 -8.22 1.33
N ASN A 62 -8.94 -8.59 2.59
CA ASN A 62 -10.01 -8.01 3.40
C ASN A 62 -9.49 -6.72 4.07
N SER A 63 -9.75 -5.57 3.43
CA SER A 63 -9.39 -4.27 3.98
C SER A 63 -10.63 -3.50 4.43
N LYS A 64 -10.51 -2.75 5.54
CA LYS A 64 -11.59 -1.90 6.07
C LYS A 64 -12.05 -0.83 5.07
N ARG A 65 -11.20 -0.51 4.08
CA ARG A 65 -11.49 0.49 3.04
C ARG A 65 -12.12 -0.10 1.77
N GLY A 66 -12.39 -1.42 1.76
CA GLY A 66 -12.96 -2.14 0.62
C GLY A 66 -12.04 -3.26 0.10
N PRO A 67 -12.47 -4.02 -0.92
CA PRO A 67 -11.66 -5.06 -1.52
C PRO A 67 -10.40 -4.46 -2.16
N GLU A 68 -9.24 -4.94 -1.73
CA GLU A 68 -7.96 -4.60 -2.36
C GLU A 68 -7.42 -5.81 -3.10
N PHE A 69 -6.74 -5.56 -4.23
CA PHE A 69 -6.15 -6.62 -5.06
C PHE A 69 -4.68 -6.33 -5.31
N THR A 70 -3.82 -7.29 -5.03
CA THR A 70 -2.38 -7.20 -5.36
C THR A 70 -1.91 -8.44 -6.11
N TRP A 71 -0.86 -8.27 -6.91
CA TRP A 71 -0.16 -9.38 -7.55
C TRP A 71 1.05 -9.76 -6.69
N GLU A 72 1.03 -10.98 -6.18
CA GLU A 72 2.10 -11.53 -5.34
C GLU A 72 2.82 -12.67 -6.07
N ARG A 73 4.10 -12.88 -5.77
CA ARG A 73 4.81 -14.08 -6.27
C ARG A 73 4.23 -15.33 -5.63
N GLU A 74 3.91 -16.32 -6.45
CA GLU A 74 3.22 -17.53 -6.00
C GLU A 74 4.05 -18.32 -4.97
N ASP A 75 5.36 -18.42 -5.17
CA ASP A 75 6.26 -19.17 -4.28
C ASP A 75 6.34 -18.54 -2.88
N GLN A 76 6.39 -17.22 -2.81
CA GLN A 76 6.40 -16.47 -1.55
C GLN A 76 5.04 -16.53 -0.86
N PHE A 77 3.97 -16.34 -1.64
CA PHE A 77 2.61 -16.38 -1.11
C PHE A 77 2.27 -17.77 -0.55
N ARG A 78 2.67 -18.85 -1.24
CA ARG A 78 2.47 -20.24 -0.80
C ARG A 78 3.22 -20.57 0.49
N LYS A 79 4.42 -20.02 0.69
CA LYS A 79 5.17 -20.20 1.95
C LYS A 79 4.45 -19.53 3.13
N LYS A 80 3.84 -18.36 2.90
CA LYS A 80 3.17 -17.58 3.95
C LYS A 80 1.75 -18.05 4.24
N TYR A 81 1.01 -18.47 3.21
CA TYR A 81 -0.40 -18.87 3.30
C TYR A 81 -0.66 -20.20 2.56
N PRO A 82 -0.07 -21.32 3.00
CA PRO A 82 -0.17 -22.60 2.28
C PRO A 82 -1.61 -23.10 2.15
N HIS A 83 -2.46 -22.80 3.13
CA HIS A 83 -3.87 -23.21 3.16
C HIS A 83 -4.71 -22.60 2.02
N HIS A 84 -4.27 -21.50 1.41
CA HIS A 84 -4.95 -20.88 0.25
C HIS A 84 -4.75 -21.67 -1.06
N PHE A 85 -3.83 -22.63 -1.06
CA PHE A 85 -3.56 -23.52 -2.20
C PHE A 85 -4.12 -24.93 -1.99
N ALA A 86 -4.66 -25.23 -0.82
CA ALA A 86 -5.03 -26.59 -0.42
C ALA A 86 -6.34 -27.11 -1.04
N ARG A 87 -6.91 -26.44 -2.06
CA ARG A 87 -8.13 -26.93 -2.72
C ARG A 87 -8.19 -26.54 -4.21
N THR A 88 -7.91 -27.51 -5.07
CA THR A 88 -8.58 -27.81 -6.36
C THR A 88 -8.03 -29.14 -6.89
N ALA A 89 -8.16 -30.19 -6.07
CA ALA A 89 -8.18 -31.56 -6.55
C ALA A 89 -9.62 -32.07 -6.35
N SER A 90 -10.56 -31.51 -7.12
CA SER A 90 -11.89 -32.09 -7.27
C SER A 90 -12.23 -32.10 -8.75
N SER A 91 -11.92 -33.26 -9.34
CA SER A 91 -12.49 -33.86 -10.56
C SER A 91 -12.11 -33.24 -11.91
N SER A 92 -11.08 -33.82 -12.52
CA SER A 92 -11.14 -34.20 -13.93
C SER A 92 -12.00 -35.47 -14.08
N SER A 93 -12.55 -35.66 -15.30
CA SER A 93 -13.39 -36.76 -15.81
C SER A 93 -14.82 -36.80 -15.24
N VAL A 94 -15.88 -36.78 -16.05
CA VAL A 94 -16.21 -37.84 -17.02
C VAL A 94 -16.71 -37.27 -18.36
N ALA A 95 -16.19 -37.86 -19.44
CA ALA A 95 -16.76 -37.79 -20.78
C ALA A 95 -17.99 -38.71 -20.89
N SER A 96 -19.04 -38.24 -21.54
CA SER A 96 -20.02 -39.07 -22.29
C SER A 96 -20.60 -38.21 -23.40
#